data_AF-A0A3B1JT30-F1
#
_entry.id   AF-A0A3B1JT30-F1
#
_cell.length_a   1.000
_cell.length_b   1.000
_cell.length_c   1.000
_cell.angle_alpha   90.00
_cell.angle_beta   90.00
_cell.angle_gamma   90.00
#
_symmetry.space_group_name_H-M   'P 1'
#
loop_
_entity.id
_entity.type
_entity.pdbx_description
1 polymer ?
#
loop_
_entity_poly.entity_id
_entity_poly.type
_entity_poly.pdbx_seq_one_letter_code
_entity_poly.pdbx_strand_id
1 'polypeptide(L)'
;MQIKHKLNNNYKIKSFISFLSAGSSDVFREVGDSVQLEINGSVSEFDDFTWTFSGSDNVLKYYKKFKHIAHSPRYKDRVEFNEETCSLTLKNLQKTDNGPYEVKASNTENTTSATYRLSVFDPVEAPVLTVYNSTDPCNITLTCRETCEEKEVTSPGGVALSLSVRNSIIICNHSNPASCKQENKTFTHLCADIAPPSALSFCSRSRFSPRKIMIRKNPTITVLGPS
;
A
#
# COMPACT_ATOMS: atom_id res chain seq x y z
N MET A 1 -39.52 61.78 16.01
CA MET A 1 -39.74 60.42 16.54
C MET A 1 -39.38 59.43 15.44
N GLN A 2 -38.14 58.91 15.41
CA GLN A 2 -37.71 57.91 14.41
C GLN A 2 -37.55 56.57 15.10
N ILE A 3 -38.44 55.64 14.77
CA ILE A 3 -38.37 54.24 15.20
C ILE A 3 -37.28 53.57 14.36
N LYS A 4 -36.12 53.32 14.96
CA LYS A 4 -35.09 52.46 14.34
C LYS A 4 -35.60 51.03 14.38
N HIS A 5 -36.01 50.50 13.22
CA HIS A 5 -36.17 49.08 13.01
C HIS A 5 -34.82 48.40 13.25
N LYS A 6 -34.73 47.64 14.34
CA LYS A 6 -33.62 46.73 14.62
C LYS A 6 -33.77 45.58 13.62
N LEU A 7 -33.05 45.66 12.50
CA LEU A 7 -32.84 44.52 11.61
C LEU A 7 -32.13 43.45 12.44
N ASN A 8 -32.88 42.43 12.83
CA ASN A 8 -32.34 41.25 13.49
C ASN A 8 -31.61 40.42 12.44
N ASN A 9 -30.35 40.77 12.17
CA ASN A 9 -29.43 39.92 11.42
C ASN A 9 -29.06 38.72 12.30
N ASN A 10 -29.94 37.72 12.33
CA ASN A 10 -29.53 36.36 12.64
C ASN A 10 -28.67 35.90 11.47
N TYR A 11 -27.36 36.08 11.58
CA TYR A 11 -26.41 35.31 10.79
C TYR A 11 -26.63 33.84 11.18
N LYS A 12 -27.47 33.13 10.42
CA LYS A 12 -27.44 31.68 10.36
C LYS A 12 -25.97 31.34 10.13
N ILE A 13 -25.33 30.70 11.09
CA ILE A 13 -24.01 30.12 10.92
C ILE A 13 -24.14 29.25 9.68
N LYS A 14 -23.44 29.60 8.59
CA LYS A 14 -23.50 28.83 7.36
C LYS A 14 -23.08 27.41 7.71
N SER A 15 -23.93 26.43 7.43
CA SER A 15 -23.56 25.03 7.59
C SER A 15 -22.36 24.73 6.68
N PHE A 16 -21.23 24.34 7.27
CA PHE A 16 -20.01 23.99 6.55
C PHE A 16 -19.81 22.47 6.60
N ILE A 17 -20.46 21.75 5.69
CA ILE A 17 -19.97 20.43 5.31
C ILE A 17 -19.06 20.62 4.11
N SER A 18 -17.77 20.34 4.28
CA SER A 18 -16.81 20.42 3.18
C SER A 18 -15.77 19.34 3.34
N PHE A 19 -15.81 18.34 2.45
CA PHE A 19 -14.69 17.44 2.28
C PHE A 19 -13.68 18.13 1.35
N LEU A 20 -12.42 18.16 1.76
CA LEU A 20 -11.33 18.54 0.87
C LEU A 20 -11.27 17.47 -0.22
N SER A 21 -11.63 17.88 -1.44
CA SER A 21 -11.52 17.05 -2.63
C SER A 21 -10.06 16.65 -2.84
N ALA A 22 -9.66 15.51 -2.28
CA ALA A 22 -8.60 14.72 -2.84
C ALA A 22 -9.28 13.77 -3.85
N GLY A 23 -8.93 13.87 -5.12
CA GLY A 23 -9.27 12.80 -6.07
C GLY A 23 -8.88 11.44 -5.48
N SER A 24 -9.64 10.39 -5.80
CA SER A 24 -9.45 8.98 -5.40
C SER A 24 -8.18 8.75 -4.57
N SER A 25 -8.32 8.71 -3.24
CA SER A 25 -7.20 8.26 -2.41
C SER A 25 -7.10 6.74 -2.56
N ASP A 26 -6.14 6.30 -3.36
CA ASP A 26 -5.88 4.88 -3.59
C ASP A 26 -5.19 4.29 -2.34
N VAL A 27 -5.80 3.28 -1.75
CA VAL A 27 -5.31 2.61 -0.54
C VAL A 27 -5.02 1.15 -0.85
N PHE A 28 -3.79 0.72 -0.59
CA PHE A 28 -3.32 -0.64 -0.84
C PHE A 28 -3.14 -1.37 0.50
N ARG A 29 -3.73 -2.56 0.63
CA ARG A 29 -3.68 -3.37 1.86
C ARG A 29 -3.60 -4.85 1.54
N GLU A 30 -3.08 -5.63 2.49
CA GLU A 30 -3.05 -7.09 2.40
C GLU A 30 -4.39 -7.69 2.89
N VAL A 31 -4.70 -8.90 2.45
CA VAL A 31 -5.80 -9.71 3.01
C VAL A 31 -5.58 -9.91 4.52
N GLY A 32 -6.65 -9.78 5.30
CA GLY A 32 -6.63 -9.92 6.77
C GLY A 32 -6.24 -8.64 7.52
N ASP A 33 -5.67 -7.63 6.84
CA ASP A 33 -5.32 -6.34 7.44
C ASP A 33 -6.58 -5.50 7.76
N SER A 34 -6.38 -4.30 8.31
CA SER A 34 -7.41 -3.28 8.54
C SER A 34 -7.08 -1.97 7.84
N VAL A 35 -8.10 -1.22 7.45
CA VAL A 35 -7.95 0.10 6.85
C VAL A 35 -8.87 1.10 7.53
N GLN A 36 -8.35 2.30 7.79
CA GLN A 36 -9.14 3.45 8.21
C GLN A 36 -9.27 4.43 7.04
N LEU A 37 -10.50 4.74 6.66
CA LEU A 37 -10.85 5.76 5.67
C LEU A 37 -11.25 7.02 6.43
N GLU A 38 -10.31 7.96 6.52
CA GLU A 38 -10.46 9.22 7.24
C GLU A 38 -11.03 10.30 6.35
N ILE A 39 -11.91 11.15 6.89
CA ILE A 39 -12.41 12.32 6.17
C ILE A 39 -11.46 13.49 6.35
N ASN A 40 -10.91 13.97 5.24
CA ASN A 40 -10.15 15.20 5.22
C ASN A 40 -11.12 16.37 5.02
N GLY A 41 -11.45 17.10 6.08
CA GLY A 41 -12.33 18.25 6.00
C GLY A 41 -13.12 18.49 7.28
N SER A 42 -14.16 19.31 7.17
CA SER A 42 -15.04 19.65 8.29
C SER A 42 -16.40 19.00 8.10
N VAL A 43 -16.83 18.24 9.11
CA VAL A 43 -18.07 17.47 9.11
C VAL A 43 -18.84 17.75 10.40
N SER A 44 -19.35 18.97 10.56
CA SER A 44 -20.03 19.38 11.79
C SER A 44 -21.56 19.29 11.73
N GLU A 45 -22.19 19.58 10.58
CA GLU A 45 -23.65 19.72 10.48
C GLU A 45 -24.23 18.98 9.26
N PHE A 46 -24.67 17.73 9.47
CA PHE A 46 -25.34 16.91 8.46
C PHE A 46 -26.62 16.29 9.01
N ASP A 47 -27.62 16.15 8.14
CA ASP A 47 -28.86 15.43 8.41
C ASP A 47 -28.69 13.95 8.06
N ASP A 48 -28.01 13.67 6.95
CA ASP A 48 -27.72 12.34 6.43
C ASP A 48 -26.21 12.13 6.26
N PHE A 49 -25.73 10.96 6.69
CA PHE A 49 -24.35 10.52 6.51
C PHE A 49 -24.29 9.04 6.18
N THR A 50 -23.59 8.70 5.10
CA THR A 50 -23.52 7.33 4.58
C THR A 50 -22.14 7.02 4.03
N TRP A 51 -21.63 5.83 4.34
CA TRP A 51 -20.56 5.19 3.59
C TRP A 51 -21.15 4.14 2.65
N THR A 52 -20.74 4.15 1.39
CA THR A 52 -21.18 3.19 0.37
C THR A 52 -20.00 2.51 -0.29
N PHE A 53 -20.21 1.29 -0.76
CA PHE A 53 -19.31 0.50 -1.57
C PHE A 53 -19.91 0.35 -2.98
N SER A 54 -19.08 0.53 -4.01
CA SER A 54 -19.51 0.38 -5.40
C SER A 54 -20.75 1.23 -5.78
N GLY A 55 -20.91 2.38 -5.13
CA GLY A 55 -21.95 3.38 -5.39
C GLY A 55 -23.38 3.02 -4.95
N SER A 56 -23.64 1.80 -4.47
CA SER A 56 -25.01 1.36 -4.14
C SER A 56 -25.12 0.51 -2.88
N ASP A 57 -24.10 -0.28 -2.56
CA ASP A 57 -24.10 -1.08 -1.34
C ASP A 57 -23.80 -0.18 -0.15
N ASN A 58 -24.73 -0.02 0.78
CA ASN A 58 -24.41 0.70 2.02
C ASN A 58 -23.37 -0.12 2.80
N VAL A 59 -22.34 0.55 3.31
CA VAL A 59 -21.45 -0.01 4.33
C VAL A 59 -22.05 0.28 5.70
N LEU A 60 -22.33 1.57 5.95
CA LEU A 60 -23.08 2.04 7.11
C LEU A 60 -23.85 3.32 6.80
N LYS A 61 -24.88 3.58 7.61
CA LYS A 61 -25.54 4.89 7.73
C LYS A 61 -25.45 5.38 9.16
N TYR A 62 -25.15 6.67 9.34
CA TYR A 62 -25.05 7.29 10.66
C TYR A 62 -26.14 8.35 10.85
N TYR A 63 -26.97 8.16 11.86
CA TYR A 63 -28.04 9.06 12.26
C TYR A 63 -27.60 9.87 13.49
N LYS A 64 -26.99 11.03 13.23
CA LYS A 64 -26.40 11.88 14.28
C LYS A 64 -27.40 12.27 15.39
N LYS A 65 -28.64 12.56 15.03
CA LYS A 65 -29.71 12.94 15.98
C LYS A 65 -29.95 11.90 17.08
N PHE A 66 -29.82 10.62 16.76
CA PHE A 66 -30.08 9.51 17.68
C PHE A 66 -28.81 8.78 18.10
N LYS A 67 -27.63 9.22 17.61
CA LYS A 67 -26.35 8.51 17.75
C LYS A 67 -26.48 7.02 17.39
N HIS A 68 -27.13 6.75 16.27
CA HIS A 68 -27.40 5.39 15.82
C HIS A 68 -26.67 5.10 14.52
N ILE A 69 -26.01 3.95 14.46
CA ILE A 69 -25.30 3.46 13.28
C ILE A 69 -26.02 2.22 12.77
N ALA A 70 -26.49 2.28 11.52
CA ALA A 70 -27.08 1.15 10.83
C ALA A 70 -26.01 0.51 9.94
N HIS A 71 -25.56 -0.70 10.29
CA HIS A 71 -24.61 -1.46 9.50
C HIS A 71 -25.31 -2.36 8.49
N SER A 72 -24.71 -2.51 7.32
CA SER A 72 -25.14 -3.56 6.40
C SER A 72 -24.69 -4.94 6.86
N PRO A 73 -25.49 -6.01 6.65
CA PRO A 73 -25.14 -7.37 7.10
C PRO A 73 -23.79 -7.86 6.59
N ARG A 74 -23.41 -7.50 5.35
CA ARG A 74 -22.11 -7.84 4.74
C ARG A 74 -20.91 -7.36 5.56
N TYR A 75 -21.06 -6.24 6.28
CA TYR A 75 -20.00 -5.56 7.01
C TYR A 75 -20.15 -5.71 8.53
N LYS A 76 -21.12 -6.53 8.96
CA LYS A 76 -21.37 -6.80 10.38
C LYS A 76 -20.10 -7.33 11.05
N ASP A 77 -19.83 -6.83 12.25
CA ASP A 77 -18.67 -7.19 13.10
C ASP A 77 -17.28 -6.86 12.51
N ARG A 78 -17.23 -6.29 11.30
CA ARG A 78 -15.98 -5.91 10.61
C ARG A 78 -15.77 -4.41 10.49
N VAL A 79 -16.81 -3.63 10.76
CA VAL A 79 -16.79 -2.17 10.60
C VAL A 79 -16.89 -1.48 11.96
N GLU A 80 -15.96 -0.56 12.19
CA GLU A 80 -16.00 0.39 13.29
C GLU A 80 -16.12 1.80 12.74
N PHE A 81 -16.89 2.63 13.43
CA PHE A 81 -17.13 4.02 13.05
C PHE A 81 -16.72 4.94 14.18
N ASN A 82 -15.95 5.99 13.85
CA ASN A 82 -15.60 7.03 14.80
C ASN A 82 -16.60 8.18 14.67
N GLU A 83 -17.42 8.42 15.70
CA GLU A 83 -18.44 9.47 15.68
C GLU A 83 -17.87 10.90 15.69
N GLU A 84 -16.65 11.09 16.18
CA GLU A 84 -16.00 12.40 16.27
C GLU A 84 -15.40 12.82 14.93
N THR A 85 -14.70 11.91 14.26
CA THR A 85 -14.02 12.18 12.96
C THR A 85 -14.84 11.72 11.77
N CYS A 86 -15.93 10.98 12.00
CA CYS A 86 -16.76 10.33 10.98
C CYS A 86 -15.98 9.34 10.08
N SER A 87 -14.83 8.85 10.55
CA SER A 87 -14.01 7.88 9.82
C SER A 87 -14.54 6.45 9.93
N LEU A 88 -14.27 5.66 8.90
CA LEU A 88 -14.64 4.26 8.79
C LEU A 88 -13.41 3.38 8.93
N THR A 89 -13.40 2.45 9.89
CA THR A 89 -12.39 1.39 9.97
C THR A 89 -13.00 0.07 9.51
N LEU A 90 -12.46 -0.52 8.45
CA LEU A 90 -12.83 -1.84 7.96
C LEU A 90 -11.73 -2.85 8.32
N LYS A 91 -12.10 -3.88 9.09
CA LYS A 91 -11.22 -4.93 9.60
C LYS A 91 -11.29 -6.21 8.79
N ASN A 92 -10.26 -7.04 8.94
CA ASN A 92 -10.16 -8.37 8.34
C ASN A 92 -10.47 -8.33 6.84
N LEU A 93 -9.70 -7.52 6.10
CA LEU A 93 -9.93 -7.22 4.70
C LEU A 93 -9.97 -8.48 3.83
N GLN A 94 -10.95 -8.54 2.94
CA GLN A 94 -11.15 -9.63 1.99
C GLN A 94 -10.94 -9.14 0.56
N LYS A 95 -10.65 -10.03 -0.38
CA LYS A 95 -10.53 -9.69 -1.81
C LYS A 95 -11.79 -9.06 -2.40
N THR A 96 -12.96 -9.47 -1.91
CA THR A 96 -14.27 -8.93 -2.32
C THR A 96 -14.49 -7.48 -1.88
N ASP A 97 -13.66 -6.96 -0.97
CA ASP A 97 -13.75 -5.59 -0.50
C ASP A 97 -12.96 -4.62 -1.39
N ASN A 98 -12.30 -5.12 -2.43
CA ASN A 98 -11.65 -4.32 -3.46
C ASN A 98 -12.70 -3.49 -4.23
N GLY A 99 -12.46 -2.18 -4.32
CA GLY A 99 -13.33 -1.29 -5.07
C GLY A 99 -13.41 0.12 -4.49
N PRO A 100 -14.27 0.95 -5.08
CA PRO A 100 -14.49 2.31 -4.61
C PRO A 100 -15.40 2.32 -3.37
N TYR A 101 -14.98 3.09 -2.37
CA TYR A 101 -15.77 3.48 -1.21
C TYR A 101 -16.05 4.97 -1.29
N GLU A 102 -17.31 5.35 -1.11
CA GLU A 102 -17.72 6.75 -1.09
C GLU A 102 -18.35 7.09 0.25
N VAL A 103 -17.89 8.19 0.84
CA VAL A 103 -18.56 8.85 1.96
C VAL A 103 -19.37 10.01 1.44
N LYS A 104 -20.61 10.12 1.89
CA LYS A 104 -21.51 11.22 1.54
C LYS A 104 -22.13 11.79 2.80
N ALA A 105 -22.11 13.11 2.90
CA ALA A 105 -22.79 13.87 3.94
C ALA A 105 -23.66 14.95 3.29
N SER A 106 -24.89 15.10 3.76
CA SER A 106 -25.83 16.07 3.22
C SER A 106 -26.71 16.68 4.31
N ASN A 107 -27.13 17.92 4.06
CA ASN A 107 -28.21 18.60 4.77
C ASN A 107 -29.11 19.30 3.74
N THR A 108 -30.04 20.13 4.23
CA THR A 108 -30.97 20.88 3.38
C THR A 108 -30.31 21.88 2.41
N GLU A 109 -29.09 22.35 2.69
CA GLU A 109 -28.42 23.42 1.93
C GLU A 109 -27.28 22.89 1.05
N ASN A 110 -26.57 21.83 1.47
CA ASN A 110 -25.39 21.31 0.77
C ASN A 110 -25.27 19.78 0.84
N THR A 111 -24.45 19.26 -0.06
CA THR A 111 -24.04 17.85 -0.11
C THR A 111 -22.57 17.80 -0.49
N THR A 112 -21.80 16.97 0.20
CA THR A 112 -20.40 16.71 -0.13
C THR A 112 -20.15 15.21 -0.11
N SER A 113 -19.23 14.77 -0.96
CA SER A 113 -18.76 13.39 -0.97
C SER A 113 -17.28 13.30 -1.28
N ALA A 114 -16.68 12.19 -0.85
CA ALA A 114 -15.29 11.86 -1.09
C ALA A 114 -15.19 10.37 -1.39
N THR A 115 -14.24 10.00 -2.25
CA THR A 115 -14.08 8.63 -2.73
C THR A 115 -12.68 8.12 -2.45
N TYR A 116 -12.62 6.86 -2.03
CA TYR A 116 -11.40 6.09 -1.80
C TYR A 116 -11.44 4.86 -2.68
N ARG A 117 -10.30 4.44 -3.21
CA ARG A 117 -10.20 3.17 -3.94
C ARG A 117 -9.38 2.20 -3.14
N LEU A 118 -10.03 1.21 -2.53
CA LEU A 118 -9.36 0.17 -1.78
C LEU A 118 -8.95 -0.96 -2.72
N SER A 119 -7.65 -1.30 -2.72
CA SER A 119 -7.10 -2.43 -3.45
C SER A 119 -6.48 -3.43 -2.48
N VAL A 120 -7.05 -4.64 -2.42
CA VAL A 120 -6.63 -5.71 -1.50
C VAL A 120 -5.78 -6.76 -2.23
N PHE A 121 -4.56 -7.00 -1.75
CA PHE A 121 -3.60 -7.92 -2.34
C PHE A 121 -3.39 -9.15 -1.45
N ASP A 122 -3.06 -10.27 -2.07
CA ASP A 122 -2.56 -11.40 -1.29
C ASP A 122 -1.14 -11.05 -0.81
N PRO A 123 -0.71 -11.56 0.34
CA PRO A 123 0.68 -11.47 0.75
C PRO A 123 1.56 -12.07 -0.35
N VAL A 124 2.69 -11.42 -0.65
CA VAL A 124 3.66 -12.02 -1.57
C VAL A 124 4.38 -13.19 -0.91
N GLU A 125 4.62 -14.25 -1.68
CA GLU A 125 5.46 -15.36 -1.22
C GLU A 125 6.92 -14.92 -1.08
N ALA A 126 7.64 -15.59 -0.18
CA ALA A 126 9.08 -15.37 -0.06
C ALA A 126 9.75 -15.75 -1.39
N PRO A 127 10.58 -14.86 -1.98
CA PRO A 127 11.28 -15.23 -3.19
C PRO A 127 12.34 -16.28 -2.89
N VAL A 128 12.73 -17.03 -3.91
CA VAL A 128 13.82 -18.01 -3.83
C VAL A 128 15.06 -17.45 -4.51
N LEU A 129 16.10 -17.26 -3.71
CA LEU A 129 17.42 -16.86 -4.17
C LEU A 129 18.30 -18.09 -4.42
N THR A 130 18.52 -18.41 -5.70
CA THR A 130 19.39 -19.51 -6.12
C THR A 130 20.76 -18.99 -6.56
N VAL A 131 21.81 -19.71 -6.16
CA VAL A 131 23.21 -19.43 -6.50
C VAL A 131 23.74 -20.58 -7.34
N TYR A 132 24.19 -20.30 -8.56
CA TYR A 132 24.86 -21.25 -9.43
C TYR A 132 26.33 -20.86 -9.53
N ASN A 133 27.20 -21.74 -9.02
CA ASN A 133 28.63 -21.60 -9.20
C ASN A 133 28.98 -21.97 -10.65
N SER A 134 29.68 -21.09 -11.35
CA SER A 134 30.27 -21.45 -12.63
C SER A 134 31.45 -22.40 -12.41
N THR A 135 31.87 -23.08 -13.48
CA THR A 135 33.16 -23.79 -13.52
C THR A 135 34.35 -22.85 -13.34
N ASP A 136 34.14 -21.55 -13.58
CA ASP A 136 35.08 -20.48 -13.27
C ASP A 136 34.82 -19.96 -11.84
N PRO A 137 35.80 -20.06 -10.91
CA PRO A 137 35.66 -19.62 -9.52
C PRO A 137 35.42 -18.10 -9.37
N CYS A 138 35.69 -17.32 -10.43
CA CYS A 138 35.45 -15.88 -10.46
C CYS A 138 34.05 -15.51 -10.97
N ASN A 139 33.26 -16.47 -11.46
CA ASN A 139 31.96 -16.20 -12.08
C ASN A 139 30.84 -16.93 -11.36
N ILE A 140 29.82 -16.18 -10.94
CA ILE A 140 28.64 -16.75 -10.27
C ILE A 140 27.38 -16.18 -10.92
N THR A 141 26.42 -17.06 -11.17
CA THR A 141 25.11 -16.70 -11.70
C THR A 141 24.10 -16.78 -10.57
N LEU A 142 23.40 -15.67 -10.34
CA LEU A 142 22.38 -15.54 -9.31
C LEU A 142 21.02 -15.45 -9.98
N THR A 143 20.06 -16.22 -9.49
CA THR A 143 18.68 -16.14 -9.98
C THR A 143 17.72 -15.95 -8.82
N CYS A 144 16.91 -14.90 -8.90
CA CYS A 144 15.83 -14.61 -7.98
C CYS A 144 14.53 -15.04 -8.68
N ARG A 145 13.79 -15.98 -8.08
CA ARG A 145 12.54 -16.51 -8.64
C ARG A 145 11.40 -16.37 -7.63
N GLU A 146 10.19 -16.20 -8.14
CA GLU A 146 8.96 -16.37 -7.36
C GLU A 146 8.65 -17.86 -7.24
N THR A 147 8.02 -18.27 -6.13
CA THR A 147 7.64 -19.67 -5.86
C THR A 147 6.22 -20.03 -6.31
N CYS A 148 5.46 -19.06 -6.82
CA CYS A 148 4.07 -19.26 -7.19
C CYS A 148 3.90 -20.14 -8.44
N GLU A 149 2.92 -21.03 -8.42
CA GLU A 149 2.38 -21.64 -9.64
C GLU A 149 1.80 -20.55 -10.56
N GLU A 150 2.10 -20.63 -11.85
CA GLU A 150 1.67 -19.65 -12.86
C GLU A 150 0.14 -19.73 -13.02
N LYS A 151 -0.60 -18.96 -12.22
CA LYS A 151 -1.98 -18.61 -12.55
C LYS A 151 -1.93 -17.41 -13.49
N GLU A 152 -2.64 -17.48 -14.61
CA GLU A 152 -2.79 -16.35 -15.54
C GLU A 152 -3.37 -15.15 -14.79
N VAL A 153 -2.49 -14.28 -14.31
CA VAL A 153 -2.82 -12.94 -13.87
C VAL A 153 -2.23 -12.02 -14.90
N THR A 154 -3.09 -11.51 -15.76
CA THR A 154 -2.84 -10.38 -16.65
C THR A 154 -2.11 -9.30 -15.82
N SER A 155 -0.84 -9.03 -16.10
CA SER A 155 -0.08 -8.03 -15.34
C SER A 155 -0.57 -6.62 -15.72
N PRO A 156 -1.26 -5.92 -14.81
CA PRO A 156 -0.84 -4.54 -14.48
C PRO A 156 -0.95 -4.23 -12.97
N GLY A 157 -0.79 -5.22 -12.10
CA GLY A 157 -1.03 -5.12 -10.64
C GLY A 157 0.15 -4.70 -9.75
N GLY A 158 1.27 -4.23 -10.29
CA GLY A 158 2.39 -3.71 -9.48
C GLY A 158 3.23 -4.75 -8.73
N VAL A 159 3.15 -6.04 -9.10
CA VAL A 159 4.08 -7.05 -8.58
C VAL A 159 5.47 -6.84 -9.20
N ALA A 160 6.49 -6.77 -8.36
CA ALA A 160 7.87 -6.51 -8.74
C ALA A 160 8.83 -7.48 -8.03
N LEU A 161 9.64 -8.15 -8.84
CA LEU A 161 10.78 -8.94 -8.40
C LEU A 161 12.07 -8.18 -8.70
N SER A 162 12.93 -8.03 -7.70
CA SER A 162 14.19 -7.29 -7.83
C SER A 162 15.35 -8.03 -7.18
N LEU A 163 16.51 -7.96 -7.82
CA LEU A 163 17.75 -8.56 -7.36
C LEU A 163 18.81 -7.47 -7.28
N SER A 164 19.51 -7.38 -6.16
CA SER A 164 20.52 -6.35 -5.91
C SER A 164 21.65 -6.86 -5.02
N VAL A 165 22.79 -6.17 -5.03
CA VAL A 165 23.96 -6.50 -4.22
C VAL A 165 24.38 -5.28 -3.40
N ARG A 166 24.54 -5.43 -2.09
CA ARG A 166 24.98 -4.37 -1.16
C ARG A 166 25.90 -4.95 -0.09
N ASN A 167 27.10 -4.40 0.06
CA ASN A 167 28.07 -4.79 1.10
C ASN A 167 28.28 -6.32 1.22
N SER A 168 28.54 -6.99 0.08
CA SER A 168 28.69 -8.45 0.01
C SER A 168 27.44 -9.25 0.44
N ILE A 169 26.26 -8.61 0.44
CA ILE A 169 24.97 -9.26 0.65
C ILE A 169 24.18 -9.17 -0.64
N ILE A 170 23.73 -10.32 -1.13
CA ILE A 170 22.80 -10.42 -2.24
C ILE A 170 21.39 -10.34 -1.65
N ILE A 171 20.57 -9.47 -2.23
CA ILE A 171 19.21 -9.18 -1.76
C ILE A 171 18.25 -9.45 -2.91
N CYS A 172 17.35 -10.41 -2.70
CA CYS A 172 16.28 -10.78 -3.61
C CYS A 172 14.96 -10.35 -2.93
N ASN A 173 14.24 -9.45 -3.58
CA ASN A 173 13.03 -8.84 -3.04
C ASN A 173 11.86 -9.09 -3.99
N HIS A 174 10.76 -9.60 -3.44
CA HIS A 174 9.48 -9.77 -4.10
C HIS A 174 8.45 -8.90 -3.39
N SER A 175 7.79 -8.03 -4.14
CA SER A 175 6.84 -7.06 -3.59
C SER A 175 5.64 -6.85 -4.50
N ASN A 176 4.51 -6.51 -3.90
CA ASN A 176 3.36 -5.89 -4.56
C ASN A 176 3.04 -4.57 -3.84
N PRO A 177 2.04 -3.77 -4.28
CA PRO A 177 1.74 -2.48 -3.66
C PRO A 177 1.40 -2.52 -2.16
N ALA A 178 1.06 -3.69 -1.60
CA ALA A 178 0.72 -3.86 -0.18
C ALA A 178 1.72 -4.72 0.61
N SER A 179 2.46 -5.61 -0.05
CA SER A 179 3.25 -6.68 0.57
C SER A 179 4.68 -6.73 0.04
N CYS A 180 5.65 -7.04 0.90
CA CYS A 180 7.06 -7.14 0.55
C CYS A 180 7.74 -8.27 1.34
N LYS A 181 8.41 -9.18 0.65
CA LYS A 181 9.24 -10.24 1.23
C LYS A 181 10.64 -10.21 0.63
N GLN A 182 11.62 -10.49 1.48
CA GLN A 182 13.03 -10.41 1.11
C GLN A 182 13.77 -11.67 1.55
N GLU A 183 14.58 -12.22 0.65
CA GLU A 183 15.62 -13.20 0.99
C GLU A 183 16.99 -12.55 0.78
N ASN A 184 17.93 -12.86 1.67
CA ASN A 184 19.30 -12.41 1.54
C ASN A 184 20.29 -13.56 1.69
N LYS A 185 21.41 -13.45 0.99
CA LYS A 185 22.55 -14.34 1.16
C LYS A 185 23.81 -13.52 1.30
N THR A 186 24.55 -13.77 2.38
CA THR A 186 25.90 -13.26 2.54
C THR A 186 26.80 -14.00 1.56
N PHE A 187 27.62 -13.22 0.88
CA PHE A 187 28.53 -13.69 -0.12
C PHE A 187 29.95 -13.55 0.46
N THR A 188 30.51 -14.65 0.97
CA THR A 188 31.76 -14.64 1.76
C THR A 188 33.03 -14.95 0.98
N HIS A 189 32.98 -15.37 -0.29
CA HIS A 189 34.20 -15.68 -1.05
C HIS A 189 34.03 -15.35 -2.54
N LEU A 190 34.61 -14.22 -2.96
CA LEU A 190 35.16 -14.08 -4.31
C LEU A 190 36.59 -13.60 -4.13
N CYS A 191 37.52 -14.45 -4.55
CA CYS A 191 38.98 -14.31 -4.47
C CYS A 191 39.58 -14.37 -3.05
N ALA A 192 39.59 -15.56 -2.46
CA ALA A 192 40.72 -15.95 -1.61
C ALA A 192 41.40 -17.14 -2.28
N ASP A 193 42.73 -17.10 -2.30
CA ASP A 193 43.63 -18.21 -2.62
C ASP A 193 43.95 -18.46 -4.09
N ILE A 194 44.49 -17.45 -4.77
CA ILE A 194 45.62 -17.68 -5.71
C ILE A 194 46.67 -16.59 -5.46
N ALA A 195 47.36 -16.64 -4.32
CA ALA A 195 48.64 -15.95 -4.15
C ALA A 195 49.63 -16.92 -3.49
N PRO A 196 50.81 -17.17 -4.09
CA PRO A 196 51.86 -17.92 -3.41
C PRO A 196 52.33 -17.17 -2.15
N PRO A 197 52.97 -17.86 -1.17
CA PRO A 197 53.11 -17.41 0.22
C PRO A 197 54.00 -16.19 0.50
N SER A 198 54.21 -15.29 -0.47
CA SER A 198 55.19 -14.20 -0.34
C SER A 198 54.69 -12.81 -0.76
N ALA A 199 53.39 -12.58 -0.95
CA ALA A 199 52.87 -11.24 -1.22
C ALA A 199 51.59 -10.94 -0.43
N LEU A 200 51.77 -10.37 0.76
CA LEU A 200 50.72 -9.63 1.46
C LEU A 200 50.35 -8.41 0.62
N SER A 201 49.23 -8.45 -0.09
CA SER A 201 48.56 -7.23 -0.54
C SER A 201 47.05 -7.38 -0.46
N PHE A 202 46.47 -6.48 0.33
CA PHE A 202 45.04 -6.26 0.49
C PHE A 202 44.37 -6.07 -0.88
N CYS A 203 43.41 -6.93 -1.24
CA CYS A 203 42.49 -6.62 -2.33
C CYS A 203 41.35 -5.75 -1.81
N SER A 204 41.64 -4.46 -1.65
CA SER A 204 40.64 -3.43 -1.38
C SER A 204 39.81 -3.15 -2.64
N ARG A 205 38.48 -3.27 -2.50
CA ARG A 205 37.41 -2.79 -3.41
C ARG A 205 37.26 -3.52 -4.74
N SER A 206 36.53 -4.64 -4.70
CA SER A 206 35.61 -4.98 -5.80
C SER A 206 34.58 -3.85 -5.91
N ARG A 207 34.76 -2.98 -6.90
CA ARG A 207 33.85 -1.87 -7.20
C ARG A 207 32.58 -2.45 -7.83
N PHE A 208 31.70 -3.00 -7.00
CA PHE A 208 30.36 -3.39 -7.41
C PHE A 208 29.62 -2.13 -7.86
N SER A 209 29.39 -2.00 -9.16
CA SER A 209 28.44 -1.01 -9.66
C SER A 209 27.05 -1.47 -9.25
N PRO A 210 26.28 -0.69 -8.46
CA PRO A 210 24.90 -1.03 -8.14
C PRO A 210 24.07 -0.83 -9.41
N ARG A 211 24.08 -1.81 -10.32
CA ARG A 211 23.07 -1.86 -11.36
C ARG A 211 21.77 -2.26 -10.67
N LYS A 212 20.88 -1.29 -10.50
CA LYS A 212 19.46 -1.52 -10.19
C LYS A 212 18.89 -2.26 -11.41
N ILE A 213 18.90 -3.59 -11.38
CA ILE A 213 18.34 -4.40 -12.47
C ILE A 213 16.83 -4.40 -12.28
N MET A 214 16.15 -3.75 -13.22
CA MET A 214 14.73 -3.45 -13.16
C MET A 214 13.96 -4.43 -14.06
N ILE A 215 12.96 -5.07 -13.45
CA ILE A 215 11.75 -5.73 -13.98
C ILE A 215 11.96 -6.58 -15.23
N ARG A 216 12.35 -7.85 -15.01
CA ARG A 216 12.07 -8.98 -15.90
C ARG A 216 11.52 -10.12 -15.05
N LYS A 217 10.64 -10.98 -15.60
CA LYS A 217 10.30 -12.27 -14.98
C LYS A 217 11.61 -13.00 -14.68
N ASN A 218 11.87 -13.31 -13.41
CA ASN A 218 13.09 -13.97 -12.91
C ASN A 218 14.40 -13.22 -13.27
N PRO A 219 14.74 -12.11 -12.58
CA PRO A 219 15.97 -11.39 -12.85
C PRO A 219 17.20 -12.23 -12.49
N THR A 220 18.16 -12.21 -13.41
CA THR A 220 19.46 -12.88 -13.26
C THR A 220 20.55 -11.83 -13.19
N ILE A 221 21.49 -11.98 -12.24
CA ILE A 221 22.72 -11.19 -12.18
C ILE A 221 23.90 -12.14 -12.31
N THR A 222 24.77 -11.87 -13.27
CA THR A 222 26.09 -12.47 -13.34
C THR A 222 27.08 -11.51 -12.69
N VAL A 223 27.76 -11.98 -11.65
CA VAL A 223 28.86 -11.24 -11.02
C VAL A 223 30.15 -11.75 -11.64
N LEU A 224 30.89 -10.84 -12.28
CA LEU A 224 32.21 -11.11 -12.84
C LEU A 224 33.28 -10.66 -11.84
N GLY A 225 34.21 -11.56 -11.50
CA GLY A 225 35.43 -11.21 -10.77
C GLY A 225 36.44 -10.47 -11.66
N PRO A 226 37.46 -9.81 -11.06
CA PRO A 226 38.57 -9.26 -11.82
C PRO A 226 39.34 -10.39 -12.52
N SER A 227 39.63 -10.20 -13.81
CA SER A 227 40.47 -11.06 -14.66
C SER A 227 41.94 -11.01 -14.28
#